data_AF-A0A5P9HSE7-F1
#
_entry.id   AF-A0A5P9HSE7-F1
#
_cell.length_a   1.000
_cell.length_b   1.000
_cell.length_c   1.000
_cell.angle_alpha   90.00
_cell.angle_beta   90.00
_cell.angle_gamma   90.00
#
_symmetry.space_group_name_H-M   'P 1'
#
loop_
_entity.id
_entity.type
_entity.pdbx_description
1 polymer ?
#
loop_
_entity_poly.entity_id
_entity_poly.type
_entity_poly.pdbx_seq_one_letter_code
_entity_poly.pdbx_strand_id
1 'polypeptide(L)'
;MILKTILAITLMFNVSVYANGEYAPPSPKIVQFYTSIPEKDNWVTVPEGTKEITINVEALNTETVLFWLIPTGTQTWYERKLIGYDIKDDKDNKFSLTWKVPKHLHDHIQVQALGENEIAGSSLNITSNP
;
A
#
# COMPACT_ATOMS: atom_id res chain seq x y z
N MET A 1 28.51 13.34 -74.05
CA MET A 1 28.94 14.40 -73.10
C MET A 1 27.82 15.42 -73.06
N ILE A 2 27.07 15.67 -72.00
CA ILE A 2 27.36 15.67 -70.56
C ILE A 2 26.09 15.21 -69.82
N LEU A 3 26.28 14.28 -68.88
CA LEU A 3 25.31 13.80 -67.91
C LEU A 3 25.02 14.92 -66.90
N LYS A 4 23.76 15.32 -66.70
CA LYS A 4 23.36 16.14 -65.55
C LYS A 4 22.55 15.27 -64.60
N THR A 5 23.25 14.82 -63.57
CA THR A 5 22.76 13.99 -62.47
C THR A 5 21.66 14.72 -61.69
N ILE A 6 20.50 14.09 -61.54
CA ILE A 6 19.49 14.49 -60.56
C ILE A 6 19.88 13.83 -59.23
N LEU A 7 20.25 14.64 -58.24
CA LEU A 7 20.41 14.17 -56.87
C LEU A 7 19.07 14.38 -56.16
N ALA A 8 18.23 13.35 -56.13
CA ALA A 8 17.05 13.32 -55.28
C ALA A 8 17.47 12.83 -53.89
N ILE A 9 17.77 13.76 -52.98
CA ILE A 9 17.91 13.43 -51.55
C ILE A 9 16.49 13.17 -51.03
N THR A 10 16.09 11.91 -51.04
CA THR A 10 14.89 11.47 -50.34
C THR A 10 15.25 11.38 -48.87
N LEU A 11 14.91 12.42 -48.10
CA LEU A 11 14.98 12.37 -46.64
C LEU A 11 13.89 11.38 -46.19
N MET A 12 14.26 10.12 -45.96
CA MET A 12 13.39 9.22 -45.23
C MET A 12 13.26 9.78 -43.81
N PHE A 13 12.12 10.41 -43.52
CA PHE A 13 11.70 10.57 -42.15
C PHE A 13 11.59 9.16 -41.57
N ASN A 14 12.58 8.77 -40.77
CA ASN A 14 12.43 7.68 -39.81
C ASN A 14 11.37 8.14 -38.82
N VAL A 15 10.10 7.94 -39.17
CA VAL A 15 9.04 7.88 -38.17
C VAL A 15 9.32 6.58 -37.44
N SER A 16 10.14 6.64 -36.41
CA SER A 16 10.24 5.57 -35.43
C SER A 16 8.83 5.37 -34.92
N VAL A 17 8.17 4.31 -35.39
CA VAL A 17 6.94 3.81 -34.80
C VAL A 17 7.36 3.42 -33.39
N TYR A 18 7.15 4.32 -32.42
CA TYR A 18 7.25 3.97 -31.02
C TYR A 18 6.23 2.87 -30.81
N ALA A 19 6.72 1.65 -30.60
CA ALA A 19 5.89 0.58 -30.07
C ALA A 19 5.14 1.15 -28.87
N ASN A 20 3.82 0.99 -28.82
CA ASN A 20 3.04 1.28 -27.63
C ASN A 20 3.55 0.36 -26.52
N GLY A 21 4.56 0.81 -25.77
CA GLY A 21 4.94 0.17 -24.53
C GLY A 21 3.73 0.22 -23.62
N GLU A 22 3.21 -0.94 -23.25
CA GLU A 22 2.10 -1.05 -22.33
C GLU A 22 2.52 -0.37 -21.01
N TYR A 23 1.80 0.69 -20.61
CA TYR A 23 2.09 1.38 -19.36
C TYR A 23 1.83 0.40 -18.21
N ALA A 24 2.89 0.03 -17.49
CA ALA A 24 2.79 -0.76 -16.27
C ALA A 24 2.94 0.18 -15.07
N PRO A 25 1.87 0.44 -14.30
CA PRO A 25 1.99 1.24 -13.10
C PRO A 25 2.87 0.52 -12.07
N PRO A 26 3.63 1.27 -11.26
CA PRO A 26 4.51 0.67 -10.27
C PRO A 26 3.70 -0.02 -9.16
N SER A 27 4.15 -1.19 -8.71
CA SER A 27 3.52 -1.93 -7.61
C SER A 27 3.50 -1.15 -6.30
N PRO A 28 2.41 -1.24 -5.50
CA PRO A 28 2.39 -0.65 -4.17
C PRO A 28 3.41 -1.34 -3.27
N LYS A 29 3.97 -0.58 -2.33
CA LYS A 29 4.94 -1.12 -1.37
C LYS A 29 4.75 -0.50 0.01
N ILE A 30 4.48 -1.34 1.00
CA ILE A 30 4.51 -0.93 2.41
C ILE A 30 5.97 -0.87 2.87
N VAL A 31 6.43 0.32 3.25
CA VAL A 31 7.79 0.61 3.73
C VAL A 31 7.86 0.46 5.25
N GLN A 32 6.86 1.00 5.95
CA GLN A 32 6.73 0.91 7.40
C GLN A 32 5.29 0.64 7.79
N PHE A 33 5.11 -0.12 8.87
CA PHE A 33 3.83 -0.38 9.49
C PHE A 33 4.05 -0.57 10.99
N TYR A 34 3.48 0.32 11.80
CA TYR A 34 3.63 0.31 13.25
C TYR A 34 2.44 0.97 13.92
N THR A 35 2.32 0.83 15.24
CA THR A 35 1.29 1.52 16.02
C THR A 35 1.93 2.47 17.04
N SER A 36 1.11 3.33 17.65
CA SER A 36 1.52 4.18 18.77
C SER A 36 2.00 3.39 19.99
N ILE A 37 1.67 2.10 20.05
CA ILE A 37 2.21 1.15 21.02
C ILE A 37 3.25 0.27 20.29
N PRO A 38 4.50 0.22 20.76
CA PRO A 38 5.53 -0.55 20.09
C PRO A 38 5.24 -2.05 20.16
N GLU A 39 5.60 -2.75 19.10
CA GLU A 39 5.60 -4.21 19.07
C GLU A 39 6.74 -4.75 19.94
N LYS A 40 6.45 -5.77 20.75
CA LYS A 40 7.42 -6.50 21.55
C LYS A 40 7.08 -7.98 21.49
N ASP A 41 8.09 -8.82 21.26
CA ASP A 41 7.94 -10.28 21.20
C ASP A 41 6.85 -10.73 20.19
N ASN A 42 6.78 -10.03 19.04
CA ASN A 42 5.80 -10.19 17.96
C ASN A 42 4.35 -9.76 18.29
N TRP A 43 4.13 -9.00 19.36
CA TRP A 43 2.81 -8.50 19.76
C TRP A 43 2.81 -7.02 20.08
N VAL A 44 1.75 -6.34 19.65
CA VAL A 44 1.33 -5.07 20.25
C VAL A 44 0.40 -5.40 21.41
N THR A 45 0.89 -5.20 22.64
CA THR A 45 0.09 -5.44 23.86
C THR A 45 -0.55 -4.14 24.32
N VAL A 46 -1.85 -4.01 24.14
CA VAL A 46 -2.62 -2.82 24.52
C VAL A 46 -2.84 -2.77 26.04
N PRO A 47 -2.35 -1.75 26.76
CA PRO A 47 -2.59 -1.60 28.20
C PRO A 47 -4.07 -1.46 28.54
N GLU A 48 -4.45 -1.95 29.72
CA GLU A 48 -5.82 -1.79 30.23
C GLU A 48 -6.21 -0.30 30.30
N GLY A 49 -7.45 0.00 29.92
CA GLY A 49 -7.97 1.36 29.95
C GLY A 49 -7.66 2.20 28.71
N THR A 50 -6.75 1.75 27.82
CA THR A 50 -6.49 2.39 26.53
C THR A 50 -7.78 2.52 25.73
N LYS A 51 -8.08 3.74 25.28
CA LYS A 51 -9.29 4.02 24.49
C LYS A 51 -9.01 3.97 22.99
N GLU A 52 -7.86 4.47 22.59
CA GLU A 52 -7.49 4.65 21.20
C GLU A 52 -6.01 4.35 21.01
N ILE A 53 -5.68 3.84 19.82
CA ILE A 53 -4.31 3.74 19.32
C ILE A 53 -4.25 4.37 17.93
N THR A 54 -3.07 4.81 17.53
CA THR A 54 -2.83 5.24 16.14
C THR A 54 -2.05 4.17 15.41
N ILE A 55 -2.58 3.72 14.28
CA ILE A 55 -1.91 2.84 13.34
C ILE A 55 -1.29 3.72 12.25
N ASN A 56 -0.01 3.54 11.97
CA ASN A 56 0.74 4.33 10.99
C ASN A 56 1.32 3.41 9.91
N VAL A 57 1.21 3.84 8.67
CA VAL A 57 1.75 3.14 7.49
C VAL A 57 2.47 4.15 6.62
N GLU A 58 3.68 3.80 6.18
CA GLU A 58 4.35 4.48 5.07
C GLU A 58 4.29 3.55 3.87
N ALA A 59 3.69 3.99 2.77
CA ALA A 59 3.51 3.17 1.57
C ALA A 59 3.74 3.95 0.27
N LEU A 60 4.51 3.37 -0.65
CA LEU A 60 4.80 3.95 -1.97
C LEU A 60 3.80 3.43 -3.00
N ASN A 61 3.60 4.20 -4.07
CA ASN A 61 2.73 3.84 -5.21
C ASN A 61 1.33 3.37 -4.76
N THR A 62 0.79 4.05 -3.75
CA THR A 62 -0.42 3.66 -3.03
C THR A 62 -1.34 4.86 -2.98
N GLU A 63 -2.59 4.67 -3.39
CA GLU A 63 -3.61 5.72 -3.33
C GLU A 63 -4.49 5.59 -2.09
N THR A 64 -4.64 4.37 -1.57
CA THR A 64 -5.47 4.10 -0.39
C THR A 64 -4.85 2.99 0.44
N VAL A 65 -4.86 3.16 1.77
CA VAL A 65 -4.56 2.09 2.72
C VAL A 65 -5.84 1.69 3.43
N LEU A 66 -6.17 0.40 3.38
CA LEU A 66 -7.27 -0.20 4.15
C LEU A 66 -6.72 -0.84 5.41
N PHE A 67 -7.38 -0.62 6.55
CA PHE A 67 -7.03 -1.19 7.84
C PHE A 67 -8.08 -2.22 8.25
N TRP A 68 -7.64 -3.44 8.50
CA TRP A 68 -8.49 -4.59 8.82
C TRP A 68 -8.14 -5.14 10.21
N LEU A 69 -9.17 -5.57 10.94
CA LEU A 69 -9.04 -6.42 12.12
C LEU A 69 -9.44 -7.85 11.74
N ILE A 70 -8.62 -8.83 12.08
CA ILE A 70 -8.84 -10.24 11.72
C ILE A 70 -8.64 -11.10 12.96
N PRO A 71 -9.59 -11.99 13.30
CA PRO A 71 -9.39 -12.95 14.39
C PRO A 71 -8.15 -13.83 14.18
N THR A 72 -7.46 -14.18 15.28
CA THR A 72 -6.40 -15.20 15.22
C THR A 72 -6.99 -16.56 14.81
N GLY A 73 -6.26 -17.33 14.01
CA GLY A 73 -6.67 -18.67 13.59
C GLY A 73 -6.21 -19.01 12.19
N THR A 74 -6.56 -20.21 11.72
CA THR A 74 -6.31 -20.61 10.34
C THR A 74 -7.48 -20.19 9.45
N GLN A 75 -7.20 -19.61 8.28
CA GLN A 75 -8.21 -19.21 7.28
C GLN A 75 -9.23 -18.14 7.72
N THR A 76 -8.98 -17.39 8.80
CA THR A 76 -9.92 -16.39 9.35
C THR A 76 -10.05 -15.10 8.51
N TRP A 77 -9.40 -14.98 7.36
CA TRP A 77 -9.48 -13.79 6.49
C TRP A 77 -10.91 -13.44 6.05
N TYR A 78 -11.82 -14.41 5.96
CA TYR A 78 -13.23 -14.16 5.64
C TYR A 78 -14.00 -13.49 6.79
N GLU A 79 -13.45 -13.51 8.01
CA GLU A 79 -14.03 -12.89 9.22
C GLU A 79 -13.51 -11.47 9.46
N ARG A 80 -12.65 -10.96 8.55
CA ARG A 80 -12.05 -9.63 8.68
C ARG A 80 -13.11 -8.53 8.77
N LYS A 81 -12.80 -7.51 9.57
CA LYS A 81 -13.60 -6.30 9.71
C LYS A 81 -12.79 -5.10 9.24
N LEU A 82 -13.34 -4.30 8.32
CA LEU A 82 -12.73 -3.03 7.96
C LEU A 82 -12.88 -2.08 9.15
N ILE A 83 -11.76 -1.65 9.74
CA ILE A 83 -11.76 -0.72 10.88
C ILE A 83 -11.53 0.73 10.46
N GLY A 84 -11.04 0.95 9.24
CA GLY A 84 -10.89 2.27 8.64
C GLY A 84 -10.10 2.23 7.34
N TYR A 85 -9.90 3.39 6.75
CA TYR A 85 -9.04 3.60 5.58
C TYR A 85 -8.45 5.00 5.63
N ASP A 86 -7.38 5.21 4.88
CA ASP A 86 -6.80 6.52 4.63
C ASP A 86 -6.46 6.65 3.14
N ILE A 87 -6.63 7.85 2.58
CA ILE A 87 -6.42 8.14 1.16
C ILE A 87 -5.26 9.12 1.07
N LYS A 88 -4.40 8.89 0.08
CA LYS A 88 -3.22 9.71 -0.15
C LYS A 88 -3.61 11.19 -0.33
N ASP A 89 -2.99 12.08 0.44
CA ASP A 89 -2.93 13.51 0.13
C ASP A 89 -1.70 13.76 -0.76
N ASP A 90 -1.75 14.76 -1.64
CA ASP A 90 -0.72 15.06 -2.65
C ASP A 90 0.68 15.36 -2.06
N LYS A 91 0.82 15.36 -0.74
CA LYS A 91 1.98 15.87 0.01
C LYS A 91 2.87 14.80 0.61
N ASP A 92 2.40 13.55 0.78
CA ASP A 92 3.25 12.48 1.32
C ASP A 92 2.82 11.05 0.94
N ASN A 93 3.54 10.08 1.52
CA ASN A 93 3.30 8.63 1.39
C ASN A 93 2.90 8.04 2.76
N LYS A 94 2.30 8.84 3.64
CA LYS A 94 2.00 8.47 5.02
C LYS A 94 0.50 8.35 5.19
N PHE A 95 0.11 7.26 5.82
CA PHE A 95 -1.27 6.90 6.05
C PHE A 95 -1.45 6.60 7.54
N SER A 96 -2.59 6.96 8.10
CA SER A 96 -2.85 6.70 9.51
C SER A 96 -4.32 6.46 9.84
N LEU A 97 -4.55 5.70 10.91
CA LEU A 97 -5.86 5.51 11.49
C LEU A 97 -5.79 5.62 13.01
N THR A 98 -6.49 6.58 13.59
CA THR A 98 -6.80 6.56 15.02
C THR A 98 -8.01 5.66 15.24
N TRP A 99 -7.80 4.55 15.93
CA TRP A 99 -8.78 3.49 16.09
C TRP A 99 -9.19 3.34 17.56
N LYS A 100 -10.50 3.32 17.81
CA LYS A 100 -11.07 3.01 19.13
C LYS A 100 -10.93 1.53 19.42
N VAL A 101 -10.10 1.21 20.40
CA VAL A 101 -9.73 -0.16 20.72
C VAL A 101 -10.87 -0.85 21.48
N PRO A 102 -11.32 -2.04 21.06
CA PRO A 102 -12.31 -2.79 21.82
C PRO A 102 -11.69 -3.32 23.12
N LYS A 103 -12.55 -3.68 24.08
CA LYS A 103 -12.12 -4.10 25.42
C LYS A 103 -11.29 -5.39 25.42
N HIS A 104 -11.56 -6.29 24.48
CA HIS A 104 -10.89 -7.58 24.36
C HIS A 104 -10.33 -7.71 22.96
N LEU A 105 -9.02 -7.96 22.87
CA LEU A 105 -8.32 -8.19 21.61
C LEU A 105 -7.46 -9.43 21.71
N HIS A 106 -7.54 -10.24 20.68
CA HIS A 106 -6.58 -11.30 20.37
C HIS A 106 -6.68 -11.57 18.88
N ASP A 107 -6.12 -10.65 18.10
CA ASP A 107 -6.40 -10.48 16.68
C ASP A 107 -5.12 -10.10 15.93
N HIS A 108 -5.25 -9.95 14.61
CA HIS A 108 -4.28 -9.34 13.72
C HIS A 108 -4.82 -8.02 13.21
N ILE A 109 -3.96 -7.00 13.17
CA ILE A 109 -4.20 -5.83 12.32
C ILE A 109 -3.52 -6.11 11.00
N GLN A 110 -4.28 -6.10 9.91
CA GLN A 110 -3.74 -6.20 8.56
C GLN A 110 -3.99 -4.91 7.81
N VAL A 111 -2.97 -4.45 7.08
CA VAL A 111 -3.07 -3.30 6.19
C VAL A 111 -2.98 -3.77 4.75
N GLN A 112 -3.77 -3.16 3.88
CA GLN A 112 -3.69 -3.34 2.43
C GLN A 112 -3.44 -1.99 1.77
N ALA A 113 -2.28 -1.86 1.13
CA ALA A 113 -1.93 -0.72 0.30
C ALA A 113 -2.40 -0.97 -1.13
N LEU A 114 -3.35 -0.18 -1.60
CA LEU A 114 -3.96 -0.28 -2.92
C LEU A 114 -3.20 0.61 -3.91
N GLY A 115 -2.51 -0.02 -4.86
CA GLY A 115 -2.01 0.64 -6.07
C GLY A 115 -3.03 0.53 -7.21
N GLU A 116 -2.66 1.00 -8.40
CA GLU A 116 -3.57 1.03 -9.55
C GLU A 116 -4.07 -0.38 -9.95
N ASN A 117 -3.17 -1.35 -10.00
CA ASN A 117 -3.47 -2.72 -10.47
C ASN A 117 -3.14 -3.82 -9.45
N GLU A 118 -2.48 -3.47 -8.35
CA GLU A 118 -1.94 -4.43 -7.38
C GLU A 118 -2.23 -4.01 -5.95
N ILE A 119 -2.12 -4.97 -5.03
CA ILE A 119 -2.32 -4.76 -3.59
C ILE A 119 -1.11 -5.34 -2.85
N ALA A 120 -0.48 -4.52 -2.00
CA ALA A 120 0.50 -4.99 -1.04
C ALA A 120 -0.15 -5.16 0.34
N GLY A 121 0.23 -6.20 1.07
CA GLY A 121 -0.31 -6.51 2.40
C GLY A 121 0.78 -6.63 3.46
N SER A 122 0.48 -6.22 4.69
CA SER A 122 1.30 -6.49 5.87
C SER A 122 0.42 -6.67 7.10
N SER A 123 0.90 -7.39 8.11
CA SER A 123 0.13 -7.70 9.32
C SER A 123 0.99 -7.65 10.58
N LEU A 124 0.37 -7.29 11.70
CA LEU A 124 0.94 -7.40 13.04
C LEU A 124 -0.07 -8.04 13.98
N ASN A 125 0.41 -8.65 15.07
CA ASN A 125 -0.46 -9.23 16.09
C ASN A 125 -0.78 -8.20 17.16
N ILE A 126 -2.02 -8.19 17.63
CA ILE A 126 -2.46 -7.28 18.69
C ILE A 126 -3.28 -8.04 19.74
N THR A 127 -3.00 -7.75 21.01
CA THR A 127 -3.72 -8.33 22.14
C THR A 127 -3.97 -7.27 23.19
N SER A 128 -5.09 -7.37 23.90
CA SER A 128 -5.25 -6.64 25.17
C SER A 128 -4.33 -7.26 26.22
N ASN A 129 -3.71 -6.44 27.06
CA ASN A 129 -3.04 -6.93 28.26
C ASN A 129 -4.08 -7.72 29.09
N PRO A 130 -3.78 -8.98 29.47
CA PRO A 130 -4.68 -9.77 30.31
C PRO A 130 -4.93 -9.13 31.67
#